data_AF-A0A918EE83-F1
#
_entry.id   AF-A0A918EE83-F1
#
_cell.length_a   1.000
_cell.length_b   1.000
_cell.length_c   1.000
_cell.angle_alpha   90.00
_cell.angle_beta   90.00
_cell.angle_gamma   90.00
#
_symmetry.space_group_name_H-M   'P 1'
#
loop_
_entity.id
_entity.type
_entity.pdbx_description
1 polymer ?
#
loop_
_entity_poly.entity_id
_entity_poly.type
_entity_poly.pdbx_seq_one_letter_code
_entity_poly.pdbx_strand_id
1 'polypeptide(L)'
;MYPWIERRMTKDHAHHNLLQRPRDAPVRTSLGAMALTCFMVALLAAANDVIALKFDISLNAMTWMARIGLLVLPPIAYFVTYRICIGLQRADREVLEHGVETGIIKRLPHGEFVEVHQPLAARPLEYQGAPVPKKMNKLGSAGRPVPGSLLTPDPPEDTAPAPFAN
;
A
#
# COMPACT_ATOMS: atom_id res chain seq x y z
N MET A 1 8.83 -18.81 -17.79
CA MET A 1 8.30 -18.29 -19.08
C MET A 1 7.82 -16.83 -18.98
N TYR A 2 7.12 -16.44 -17.90
CA TYR A 2 6.57 -15.09 -17.69
C TYR A 2 7.50 -13.90 -18.03
N PRO A 3 8.78 -13.86 -17.61
CA PRO A 3 9.65 -12.71 -17.90
C PRO A 3 9.85 -12.43 -19.40
N TRP A 4 9.85 -13.48 -20.23
CA TRP A 4 9.99 -13.34 -21.69
C TRP A 4 8.72 -12.80 -22.35
N ILE A 5 7.55 -13.17 -21.82
CA ILE A 5 6.25 -12.69 -22.29
C ILE A 5 6.09 -11.21 -21.96
N GLU A 6 6.36 -10.83 -20.71
CA GLU A 6 6.31 -9.43 -20.27
C GLU A 6 7.30 -8.57 -21.07
N ARG A 7 8.54 -9.03 -21.21
CA ARG A 7 9.57 -8.35 -22.02
C ARG A 7 9.13 -8.12 -23.46
N ARG A 8 8.45 -9.09 -24.09
CA ARG A 8 7.94 -8.96 -25.45
C ARG A 8 6.80 -7.94 -25.57
N MET A 9 5.92 -7.86 -24.57
CA MET A 9 4.77 -6.95 -24.58
C MET A 9 5.17 -5.51 -24.21
N THR A 10 5.97 -5.35 -23.16
CA THR A 10 6.42 -4.04 -22.66
C THR A 10 7.59 -3.47 -23.46
N LYS A 11 8.29 -4.32 -24.24
CA LYS A 11 9.55 -3.99 -24.96
C LYS A 11 10.67 -3.49 -24.03
N ASP A 12 10.61 -3.92 -22.78
CA ASP A 12 11.59 -3.51 -21.77
C ASP A 12 12.83 -4.43 -21.81
N HIS A 13 13.90 -3.91 -22.41
CA HIS A 13 15.15 -4.65 -22.59
C HIS A 13 16.31 -4.10 -21.74
N ALA A 14 16.07 -3.08 -20.91
CA ALA A 14 17.12 -2.46 -20.12
C ALA A 14 17.54 -3.31 -18.92
N HIS A 15 18.76 -3.08 -18.42
CA HIS A 15 19.25 -3.72 -17.20
C HIS A 15 18.64 -3.07 -15.97
N HIS A 16 17.81 -3.83 -15.25
CA HIS A 16 17.10 -3.39 -14.06
C HIS A 16 17.77 -3.95 -12.79
N ASN A 17 18.40 -3.07 -12.00
CA ASN A 17 18.97 -3.42 -10.70
C ASN A 17 18.14 -2.89 -9.53
N LEU A 18 17.21 -1.97 -9.79
CA LEU A 18 16.29 -1.43 -8.80
C LEU A 18 14.93 -2.10 -8.93
N LEU A 19 14.36 -2.46 -7.77
CA LEU A 19 13.03 -3.04 -7.71
C LEU A 19 11.97 -1.96 -7.99
N GLN A 20 11.02 -2.30 -8.84
CA GLN A 20 9.83 -1.49 -9.05
C GLN A 20 8.82 -1.79 -7.94
N ARG A 21 8.24 -0.75 -7.32
CA ARG A 21 7.17 -0.96 -6.35
C ARG A 21 5.95 -1.56 -7.06
N PRO A 22 5.20 -2.47 -6.43
CA PRO A 22 4.04 -3.10 -7.06
C PRO A 22 3.00 -2.10 -7.58
N ARG A 23 2.81 -0.98 -6.88
CA ARG A 23 1.89 0.07 -7.34
C ARG A 23 2.34 0.78 -8.62
N ASP A 24 3.62 0.76 -8.96
CA ASP A 24 4.19 1.46 -10.13
C ASP A 24 4.10 0.62 -11.42
N ALA A 25 3.81 -0.67 -11.30
CA ALA A 25 3.57 -1.58 -12.42
C ALA A 25 2.14 -2.15 -12.35
N PRO A 26 1.09 -1.31 -12.54
CA PRO A 26 -0.30 -1.67 -12.24
C PRO A 26 -0.79 -2.89 -13.04
N VAL A 27 -0.39 -3.02 -14.31
CA VAL A 27 -0.76 -4.17 -15.15
C VAL A 27 -0.13 -5.47 -14.62
N ARG A 28 1.18 -5.48 -14.35
CA ARG A 28 1.87 -6.66 -13.80
C ARG A 28 1.28 -7.07 -12.45
N THR A 29 1.07 -6.11 -11.55
CA THR A 29 0.50 -6.39 -10.22
C THR A 29 -0.92 -6.93 -10.31
N SER A 30 -1.72 -6.42 -11.25
CA SER A 30 -3.10 -6.90 -11.46
C SER A 30 -3.14 -8.28 -12.09
N LEU A 31 -2.22 -8.61 -13.01
CA LEU A 31 -2.06 -9.97 -13.54
C LEU A 31 -1.63 -10.95 -12.44
N GLY A 32 -0.73 -10.52 -11.53
CA GLY A 32 -0.35 -11.30 -10.35
C GLY A 32 -1.54 -11.57 -9.43
N ALA A 33 -2.34 -10.54 -9.12
CA ALA A 33 -3.54 -10.69 -8.32
C ALA A 33 -4.57 -11.60 -8.99
N MET A 34 -4.79 -11.46 -10.30
CA MET A 34 -5.65 -12.33 -11.10
C MET A 34 -5.22 -13.80 -11.00
N ALA A 35 -3.93 -14.09 -11.19
CA ALA A 35 -3.40 -15.45 -11.09
C ALA A 35 -3.55 -16.01 -9.67
N LEU A 36 -3.29 -15.20 -8.63
CA LEU A 36 -3.46 -15.59 -7.24
C LEU A 36 -4.93 -15.89 -6.93
N THR A 37 -5.88 -15.05 -7.37
CA THR A 37 -7.31 -15.30 -7.20
C THR A 37 -7.75 -16.58 -7.90
N CYS A 38 -7.29 -16.81 -9.13
CA CYS A 38 -7.55 -18.05 -9.86
C CYS A 38 -7.04 -19.28 -9.08
N PHE A 39 -5.82 -19.20 -8.56
CA PHE A 39 -5.23 -20.24 -7.72
C PHE A 39 -6.05 -20.47 -6.45
N MET A 40 -6.46 -19.41 -5.73
CA MET A 40 -7.27 -19.53 -4.52
C MET A 40 -8.64 -20.15 -4.80
N VAL A 41 -9.30 -19.81 -5.91
CA VAL A 41 -10.56 -20.44 -6.30
C VAL A 41 -10.37 -21.92 -6.60
N ALA A 42 -9.32 -22.29 -7.36
CA ALA A 42 -9.01 -23.68 -7.66
C ALA A 42 -8.65 -24.48 -6.39
N LEU A 43 -7.92 -23.86 -5.45
CA LEU A 43 -7.56 -24.45 -4.16
C LEU A 43 -8.80 -24.73 -3.32
N LEU A 44 -9.73 -23.77 -3.22
CA LEU A 44 -10.99 -23.95 -2.50
C LEU A 44 -11.89 -24.99 -3.19
N ALA A 45 -11.86 -25.06 -4.51
CA ALA A 45 -12.58 -26.09 -5.26
C ALA A 45 -12.01 -27.50 -5.01
N ALA A 46 -10.71 -27.63 -4.76
CA ALA A 46 -10.09 -28.91 -4.41
C ALA A 46 -10.52 -29.44 -3.04
N ALA A 47 -10.94 -28.55 -2.12
CA ALA A 47 -11.48 -28.89 -0.80
C ALA A 47 -13.01 -28.75 -0.73
N ASN A 48 -13.71 -28.85 -1.87
CA ASN A 48 -15.14 -28.56 -1.97
C ASN A 48 -16.02 -29.47 -1.10
N ASP A 49 -15.63 -30.72 -0.89
CA ASP A 49 -16.32 -31.73 -0.10
C ASP A 49 -16.28 -31.44 1.40
N VAL A 50 -15.11 -31.06 1.93
CA VAL A 50 -14.93 -30.65 3.33
C VAL A 50 -15.70 -29.36 3.60
N ILE A 51 -15.63 -28.40 2.67
CA ILE A 51 -16.38 -27.13 2.77
C ILE A 51 -17.88 -27.40 2.71
N ALA A 52 -18.35 -28.22 1.78
CA ALA A 52 -19.76 -28.60 1.68
C ALA A 52 -20.27 -29.24 2.99
N LEU A 53 -19.50 -30.15 3.58
CA LEU A 53 -19.84 -30.83 4.83
C LEU A 53 -19.85 -29.88 6.04
N LYS A 54 -18.90 -28.94 6.14
CA LYS A 54 -18.76 -28.07 7.32
C LYS A 54 -19.71 -26.88 7.32
N PHE A 55 -20.13 -26.43 6.14
CA PHE A 55 -21.01 -25.27 5.98
C PHE A 55 -22.44 -25.67 5.58
N ASP A 56 -22.76 -26.97 5.55
CA ASP A 56 -24.07 -27.51 5.16
C ASP A 56 -24.55 -27.01 3.78
N ILE A 57 -23.62 -26.91 2.82
CA ILE A 57 -23.88 -26.47 1.45
C ILE A 57 -23.89 -27.70 0.53
N SER A 58 -24.81 -27.74 -0.44
CA SER A 58 -24.82 -28.84 -1.41
C SER A 58 -23.53 -28.88 -2.26
N LEU A 59 -23.03 -30.09 -2.52
CA LEU A 59 -21.81 -30.30 -3.32
C LEU A 59 -21.95 -29.75 -4.75
N ASN A 60 -23.14 -29.89 -5.33
CA ASN A 60 -23.47 -29.33 -6.65
C ASN A 60 -23.40 -27.81 -6.64
N ALA A 61 -23.92 -27.14 -5.59
CA ALA A 61 -23.80 -25.69 -5.47
C ALA A 61 -22.34 -25.26 -5.36
N MET A 62 -21.52 -25.95 -4.54
CA MET A 62 -20.10 -25.64 -4.42
C MET A 62 -19.34 -25.80 -5.75
N THR A 63 -19.67 -26.82 -6.53
CA THR A 63 -19.10 -27.04 -7.86
C THR A 63 -19.47 -25.93 -8.85
N TRP A 64 -20.73 -25.51 -8.86
CA TRP A 64 -21.18 -24.39 -9.69
C TRP A 64 -20.55 -23.06 -9.27
N MET A 65 -20.43 -22.80 -7.97
CA MET A 65 -19.72 -21.63 -7.45
C MET A 65 -18.26 -21.61 -7.90
N ALA A 66 -17.56 -22.74 -7.82
CA ALA A 66 -16.18 -22.83 -8.30
C ALA A 66 -16.08 -22.55 -9.81
N ARG A 67 -16.99 -23.09 -10.64
CA ARG A 67 -17.00 -22.88 -12.10
C ARG A 67 -17.19 -21.42 -12.46
N ILE A 68 -18.19 -20.76 -11.87
CA ILE A 68 -18.46 -19.34 -12.10
C ILE A 68 -17.32 -18.50 -11.54
N GLY A 69 -16.87 -18.82 -10.31
CA GLY A 69 -15.80 -18.13 -9.63
C GLY A 69 -14.50 -18.14 -10.42
N LEU A 70 -14.13 -19.27 -11.04
CA LEU A 70 -12.90 -19.41 -11.81
C LEU A 70 -12.86 -18.48 -13.04
N LEU A 71 -14.02 -18.17 -13.62
CA LEU A 71 -14.14 -17.28 -14.79
C LEU A 71 -14.36 -15.83 -14.39
N VAL A 72 -15.11 -15.56 -13.33
CA VAL A 72 -15.57 -14.21 -12.98
C VAL A 72 -14.65 -13.52 -11.96
N LEU A 73 -14.16 -14.24 -10.94
CA LEU A 73 -13.36 -13.61 -9.88
C LEU A 73 -11.99 -13.11 -10.37
N PRO A 74 -11.23 -13.82 -11.22
CA PRO A 74 -9.93 -13.33 -11.67
C PRO A 74 -10.01 -12.00 -12.46
N PRO A 75 -10.90 -11.83 -13.46
CA PRO A 75 -11.07 -10.54 -14.14
C PRO A 75 -11.49 -9.41 -13.20
N ILE A 76 -12.35 -9.69 -12.22
CA ILE A 76 -12.74 -8.70 -11.20
C ILE A 76 -11.51 -8.30 -10.35
N ALA A 77 -10.74 -9.29 -9.88
CA ALA A 77 -9.53 -9.05 -9.10
C ALA A 77 -8.51 -8.22 -9.88
N TYR A 78 -8.35 -8.49 -11.18
CA TYR A 78 -7.53 -7.68 -12.07
C TYR A 78 -8.00 -6.22 -12.09
N PHE A 79 -9.28 -5.99 -12.38
CA PHE A 79 -9.84 -4.65 -12.49
C PHE A 79 -9.70 -3.86 -11.19
N VAL A 80 -10.08 -4.47 -10.05
CA VAL A 80 -9.99 -3.84 -8.73
C VAL A 80 -8.54 -3.51 -8.39
N THR A 81 -7.62 -4.45 -8.56
CA THR A 81 -6.19 -4.25 -8.26
C THR A 81 -5.60 -3.13 -9.11
N TYR A 82 -5.96 -3.08 -10.40
CA TYR A 82 -5.49 -2.05 -11.32
C TYR A 82 -5.93 -0.66 -10.83
N ARG A 83 -7.20 -0.52 -10.46
CA ARG A 83 -7.77 0.74 -9.95
C ARG A 83 -7.15 1.14 -8.62
N ILE A 84 -6.90 0.19 -7.72
CA ILE A 84 -6.20 0.44 -6.45
C ILE A 84 -4.78 0.94 -6.72
N CYS A 85 -4.03 0.31 -7.63
CA CYS A 85 -2.66 0.74 -7.94
C CYS A 85 -2.62 2.19 -8.44
N ILE A 86 -3.51 2.56 -9.36
CA ILE A 86 -3.63 3.95 -9.85
C ILE A 86 -4.05 4.91 -8.73
N GLY A 87 -4.99 4.52 -7.87
CA GLY A 87 -5.38 5.32 -6.70
C GLY A 87 -4.21 5.56 -5.75
N LEU A 88 -3.40 4.52 -5.49
CA LEU A 88 -2.20 4.62 -4.65
C LEU A 88 -1.13 5.53 -5.26
N GLN A 89 -0.94 5.50 -6.59
CA GLN A 89 -0.04 6.42 -7.29
C GLN A 89 -0.50 7.86 -7.16
N ARG A 90 -1.81 8.13 -7.35
CA ARG A 90 -2.39 9.48 -7.19
C ARG A 90 -2.20 10.01 -5.78
N ALA A 91 -2.46 9.17 -4.78
CA ALA A 91 -2.28 9.54 -3.39
C ALA A 91 -0.80 9.71 -2.99
N ASP A 92 0.16 9.12 -3.71
CA ASP A 92 1.59 9.41 -3.50
C ASP A 92 1.94 10.75 -4.15
N ARG A 93 1.37 11.07 -5.32
CA ARG A 93 1.58 12.34 -6.04
C ARG A 93 0.97 13.55 -5.31
N GLU A 94 -0.22 13.39 -4.74
CA GLU A 94 -0.89 14.43 -3.95
C GLU A 94 -0.02 14.91 -2.78
N VAL A 95 0.64 13.98 -2.09
CA VAL A 95 1.56 14.29 -0.98
C VAL A 95 2.84 14.99 -1.46
N LEU A 96 3.31 14.69 -2.68
CA LEU A 96 4.48 15.35 -3.26
C LEU A 96 4.17 16.78 -3.73
N GLU A 97 2.94 17.04 -4.16
CA GLU A 97 2.47 18.34 -4.66
C GLU A 97 2.01 19.27 -3.50
N HIS A 98 1.27 18.73 -2.52
CA HIS A 98 0.64 19.53 -1.46
C HIS A 98 1.31 19.37 -0.09
N GLY A 99 2.10 18.33 0.12
CA GLY A 99 2.69 17.98 1.41
C GLY A 99 1.88 16.95 2.20
N VAL A 100 2.37 16.60 3.37
CA VAL A 100 1.76 15.60 4.26
C VAL A 100 0.65 16.25 5.07
N GLU A 101 -0.52 15.64 5.07
CA GLU A 101 -1.67 15.98 5.93
C GLU A 101 -1.23 15.97 7.41
N THR A 102 -1.44 17.10 8.10
CA THR A 102 -1.11 17.22 9.54
C THR A 102 -2.26 16.79 10.44
N GLY A 103 -3.50 16.79 9.93
CA GLY A 103 -4.71 16.68 10.75
C GLY A 103 -5.03 17.94 11.57
N ILE A 104 -4.29 19.04 11.40
CA ILE A 104 -4.54 20.32 12.08
C ILE A 104 -5.37 21.22 11.17
N ILE A 105 -6.61 21.46 11.56
CA ILE A 105 -7.52 22.37 10.85
C ILE A 105 -7.39 23.77 11.47
N LYS A 106 -7.07 24.77 10.64
CA LYS A 106 -7.05 26.18 11.04
C LYS A 106 -8.21 26.92 10.38
N ARG A 107 -8.94 27.70 11.20
CA ARG A 107 -9.95 28.64 10.71
C ARG A 107 -9.29 29.97 10.41
N LEU A 108 -9.44 30.45 9.18
CA LEU A 108 -8.90 31.73 8.73
C LEU A 108 -9.80 32.88 9.22
N PRO A 109 -9.28 34.13 9.29
CA PRO A 109 -10.05 35.29 9.76
C PRO A 109 -11.34 35.54 8.96
N HIS A 110 -11.37 35.17 7.68
CA HIS A 110 -12.54 35.25 6.80
C HIS A 110 -13.51 34.06 6.91
N GLY A 111 -13.26 33.11 7.83
CA GLY A 111 -14.16 32.02 8.15
C GLY A 111 -13.92 30.69 7.41
N GLU A 112 -12.98 30.64 6.47
CA GLU A 112 -12.58 29.41 5.76
C GLU A 112 -11.82 28.45 6.67
N PHE A 113 -11.97 27.14 6.45
CA PHE A 113 -11.21 26.11 7.14
C PHE A 113 -10.17 25.51 6.19
N VAL A 114 -8.90 25.57 6.58
CA VAL A 114 -7.80 24.98 5.82
C VAL A 114 -7.07 23.95 6.68
N GLU A 115 -6.75 22.81 6.07
CA GLU A 115 -5.83 21.86 6.67
C GLU A 115 -4.39 22.34 6.43
N VAL A 116 -3.60 22.39 7.49
CA VAL A 116 -2.19 22.67 7.37
C VAL A 116 -1.52 21.44 6.77
N HIS A 117 -0.88 21.59 5.62
CA HIS A 117 -0.04 20.55 5.06
C HIS A 117 1.42 20.85 5.38
N GLN A 118 2.17 19.82 5.75
CA GLN A 118 3.61 19.93 5.95
C GLN A 118 4.33 19.58 4.65
N PRO A 119 4.94 20.55 3.95
CA PRO A 119 5.70 20.26 2.76
C PRO A 119 6.92 19.40 3.10
N LEU A 120 7.23 18.45 2.21
CA LEU A 120 8.40 17.56 2.35
C LEU A 120 9.72 18.26 1.96
N ALA A 121 9.65 19.28 1.11
CA ALA A 121 10.78 20.09 0.69
C ALA A 121 10.32 21.51 0.33
N ALA A 122 11.26 22.44 0.13
CA ALA A 122 10.97 23.83 -0.24
C ALA A 122 10.28 23.98 -1.61
N ARG A 123 10.34 22.95 -2.46
CA ARG A 123 9.72 22.89 -3.78
C ARG A 123 9.05 21.52 -3.98
N PRO A 124 8.04 21.41 -4.87
CA PRO A 124 7.44 20.13 -5.21
C PRO A 124 8.49 19.11 -5.64
N LEU A 125 8.37 17.88 -5.13
CA LEU A 125 9.32 16.80 -5.38
C LEU A 125 8.85 15.92 -6.53
N GLU A 126 9.78 15.46 -7.35
CA GLU A 126 9.50 14.44 -8.36
C GLU A 126 9.40 13.06 -7.71
N TYR A 127 8.56 12.19 -8.27
CA TYR A 127 8.43 10.82 -7.81
C TYR A 127 9.65 9.99 -8.23
N GLN A 128 10.32 9.36 -7.27
CA GLN A 128 11.56 8.59 -7.49
C GLN A 128 11.40 7.08 -7.25
N GLY A 129 10.17 6.57 -7.12
CA GLY A 129 9.94 5.14 -6.83
C GLY A 129 10.16 4.75 -5.37
N ALA A 130 10.37 5.72 -4.47
CA ALA A 130 10.48 5.49 -3.03
C ALA A 130 9.11 5.58 -2.32
N PRO A 131 8.93 4.90 -1.16
CA PRO A 131 7.73 5.09 -0.34
C PRO A 131 7.62 6.51 0.22
N VAL A 132 6.54 7.22 -0.13
CA VAL A 132 6.26 8.57 0.38
C VAL A 132 5.61 8.48 1.78
N PRO A 133 6.11 9.21 2.79
CA PRO A 133 5.48 9.24 4.11
C PRO A 133 4.17 10.02 4.05
N LYS A 134 3.07 9.39 4.49
CA LYS A 134 1.72 10.00 4.49
C LYS A 134 1.22 10.44 5.86
N LYS A 135 2.01 10.22 6.90
CA LYS A 135 1.63 10.52 8.28
C LYS A 135 2.73 11.32 8.94
N MET A 136 2.32 12.34 9.69
CA MET A 136 3.23 13.21 10.42
C MET A 136 4.14 12.44 11.39
N ASN A 137 3.62 11.39 12.03
CA ASN A 137 4.41 10.53 12.93
C ASN A 137 5.60 9.84 12.22
N LYS A 138 5.53 9.63 10.90
CA LYS A 138 6.64 9.06 10.11
C LYS A 138 7.73 10.09 9.81
N LEU A 139 7.46 11.38 10.02
CA LEU A 139 8.41 12.48 9.92
C LEU A 139 9.08 12.81 11.27
N GLY A 140 8.81 12.03 12.33
CA GLY A 140 9.40 12.24 13.65
C GLY A 140 8.76 13.37 14.46
N SER A 141 7.58 13.86 14.07
CA SER A 141 6.88 14.95 14.75
C SER A 141 6.53 14.67 16.20
N ALA A 142 6.31 13.41 16.55
CA ALA A 142 5.92 12.98 17.89
C ALA A 142 7.11 12.95 18.87
N GLY A 143 8.32 13.25 18.40
CA GLY A 143 9.54 13.15 19.20
C GLY A 143 9.90 11.70 19.55
N ARG A 144 10.67 11.55 20.62
CA ARG A 144 11.04 10.24 21.17
C ARG A 144 10.44 10.11 22.57
N PRO A 145 9.94 8.92 22.95
CA PRO A 145 9.57 8.67 24.34
C PRO A 145 10.81 8.82 25.23
N VAL A 146 10.59 9.18 26.49
CA VAL A 146 11.66 9.27 27.50
C VAL A 146 12.31 7.90 27.63
N PRO A 147 13.65 7.78 27.51
CA PRO A 147 14.35 6.52 27.73
C PRO A 147 14.11 6.00 29.16
N GLY A 148 13.95 4.68 29.28
CA GLY A 148 13.72 4.01 30.55
C GLY A 148 13.06 2.66 30.40
N SER A 149 12.76 2.06 31.54
CA SER A 149 11.93 0.86 31.63
C SER A 149 10.47 1.18 31.30
N LEU A 150 9.68 0.13 31.04
CA LEU A 150 8.24 0.25 30.81
C LEU A 150 7.51 0.96 31.97
N LEU A 151 8.03 0.86 33.19
CA LEU A 151 7.40 1.39 34.42
C LEU A 151 8.14 2.58 35.05
N THR A 152 9.42 2.76 34.76
CA THR A 152 10.28 3.75 35.43
C THR A 152 11.20 4.44 34.42
N PRO A 153 11.23 5.78 34.36
CA PRO A 153 12.14 6.52 33.49
C PRO A 153 13.58 6.47 34.01
N ASP A 154 14.55 6.60 33.12
CA ASP A 154 15.96 6.77 33.49
C ASP A 154 16.20 8.17 34.08
N PRO A 155 17.28 8.37 34.87
CA PRO A 155 17.64 9.68 35.41
C PRO A 155 17.76 10.77 34.32
N PRO A 156 17.34 12.02 34.63
CA PRO A 156 17.35 13.12 33.65
C PRO A 156 18.75 13.50 33.16
N GLU A 157 19.78 13.25 33.95
CA GLU A 157 21.19 13.48 33.60
C GLU A 157 21.70 12.58 32.47
N ASP A 158 21.16 11.37 32.35
CA ASP A 158 21.52 10.40 31.30
C ASP A 158 20.62 10.51 30.05
N THR A 159 19.48 11.18 30.18
CA THR A 159 18.45 11.28 29.12
C THR A 159 18.36 12.66 28.47
N ALA A 160 18.98 13.69 29.06
CA ALA A 160 19.07 15.00 28.43
C ALA A 160 19.85 14.91 27.10
N PRO A 161 19.35 15.49 26.01
CA PRO A 161 20.11 15.57 24.78
C PRO A 161 21.42 16.33 25.05
N ALA A 162 22.55 15.79 24.60
CA ALA A 162 23.84 16.46 24.72
C ALA A 162 23.71 17.91 24.20
N PRO A 163 24.25 18.91 24.91
CA PRO A 163 24.18 20.29 24.44
C PRO A 163 24.79 20.34 23.04
N PHE A 164 24.02 20.85 22.07
CA PHE A 164 24.49 21.00 20.70
C PHE A 164 25.82 21.78 20.73
N ALA A 165 26.91 21.11 20.38
CA ALA A 165 28.20 21.77 20.20
C ALA A 165 28.07 22.72 19.01
N ASN A 166 28.22 24.02 19.28
CA ASN A 166 28.29 25.07 18.26
C ASN A 166 29.50 24.87 17.34
#